data_AF-A0AAV6KZR7-F1
#
_entry.id   AF-A0AAV6KZR7-F1
#
_cell.length_a   1.000
_cell.length_b   1.000
_cell.length_c   1.000
_cell.angle_alpha   90.00
_cell.angle_beta   90.00
_cell.angle_gamma   90.00
#
_symmetry.space_group_name_H-M   'P 1'
#
loop_
_entity.id
_entity.type
_entity.pdbx_description
1 polymer ?
#
loop_
_entity_poly.entity_id
_entity_poly.type
_entity_poly.pdbx_seq_one_letter_code
_entity_poly.pdbx_strand_id
1 'polypeptide(L)'
;MTRSPLGSVDLKEATSTTTGPDEWKPMQQSWGAVWKLESGSALQAPFSIRLTSGNTGRILVANDVIPAGWQPGAIYPSLVNYL
;
A
#
# COMPACT_ATOMS: atom_id res chain seq x y z
N MET A 1 -1.41 3.22 24.51
CA MET A 1 -1.68 3.22 23.05
C MET A 1 -0.83 2.12 22.42
N THR A 2 -1.46 1.10 21.83
CA THR A 2 -0.74 0.01 21.16
C THR A 2 -0.20 0.53 19.84
N ARG A 3 1.13 0.49 19.63
CA ARG A 3 1.74 0.85 18.34
C ARG A 3 1.14 -0.01 17.24
N SER A 4 0.92 0.57 16.06
CA SER A 4 0.60 -0.20 14.85
C SER A 4 1.70 -1.24 14.60
N PRO A 5 1.37 -2.50 14.24
CA PRO A 5 2.39 -3.48 13.83
C PRO A 5 3.12 -3.06 12.54
N LEU A 6 2.54 -2.14 11.77
CA LEU A 6 3.13 -1.55 10.56
C LEU A 6 3.71 -0.17 10.85
N GLY A 7 4.92 0.08 10.34
CA GLY A 7 5.62 1.35 10.42
C GLY A 7 5.29 2.28 9.25
N SER A 8 5.06 1.73 8.07
CA SER A 8 4.57 2.48 6.90
C SER A 8 3.79 1.59 5.95
N VAL A 9 2.93 2.21 5.16
CA VAL A 9 2.26 1.61 4.01
C VAL A 9 2.41 2.57 2.84
N ASP A 10 2.81 2.05 1.68
CA ASP A 10 2.93 2.82 0.46
C ASP A 10 2.13 2.17 -0.67
N LEU A 11 1.61 2.99 -1.58
CA LEU A 11 0.87 2.58 -2.76
C LEU A 11 1.62 2.96 -4.03
N LYS A 12 1.59 2.08 -5.02
CA LYS A 12 2.17 2.32 -6.35
C LYS A 12 1.14 2.03 -7.43
N GLU A 13 1.08 2.91 -8.43
CA GLU A 13 0.21 2.81 -9.60
C GLU A 13 0.90 2.02 -10.72
N ALA A 14 0.13 1.30 -11.53
CA ALA A 14 0.65 0.55 -12.67
C ALA A 14 1.35 1.43 -13.71
N THR A 15 0.90 2.68 -13.85
CA THR A 15 1.45 3.63 -14.83
C THR A 15 2.64 4.43 -14.29
N SER A 16 3.18 4.10 -13.12
CA SER A 16 4.35 4.79 -12.59
C SER A 16 5.52 4.65 -13.55
N THR A 17 5.97 5.77 -14.12
CA THR A 17 7.15 5.83 -15.00
C THR A 17 8.42 6.17 -14.25
N THR A 18 8.31 6.54 -12.97
CA THR A 18 9.44 6.78 -12.08
C THR A 18 9.97 5.44 -11.56
N THR A 19 11.29 5.33 -11.48
CA THR A 19 11.97 4.16 -10.92
C THR A 19 12.61 4.55 -9.59
N GLY A 20 12.42 3.73 -8.55
CA GLY A 20 13.03 3.95 -7.24
C GLY A 20 12.06 4.51 -6.20
N PRO A 21 12.53 5.31 -5.23
CA PRO A 21 11.70 5.76 -4.10
C PRO A 21 10.44 6.53 -4.52
N ASP A 22 10.54 7.31 -5.59
CA ASP A 22 9.47 8.17 -6.12
C ASP A 22 8.34 7.38 -6.82
N GLU A 23 8.52 6.05 -6.98
CA GLU A 23 7.48 5.14 -7.48
C GLU A 23 6.39 4.86 -6.43
N TRP A 24 6.73 5.02 -5.15
CA TRP A 24 5.90 4.65 -4.01
C TRP A 24 5.32 5.88 -3.32
N LYS A 25 4.00 6.00 -3.33
CA LYS A 25 3.25 7.06 -2.67
C LYS A 25 2.99 6.70 -1.20
N PRO A 26 3.49 7.46 -0.23
CA PRO A 26 3.28 7.14 1.18
C PRO A 26 1.82 7.34 1.57
N MET A 27 1.27 6.36 2.28
CA MET A 27 -0.08 6.44 2.85
C MET A 27 -0.01 6.95 4.29
N GLN A 28 -1.03 7.70 4.69
CA GLN A 28 -1.19 8.21 6.04
C GLN A 28 -1.99 7.22 6.87
N GLN A 29 -1.46 6.87 8.05
CA GLN A 29 -2.22 6.08 9.00
C GLN A 29 -3.43 6.90 9.48
N SER A 30 -4.60 6.29 9.44
CA SER A 30 -5.83 6.86 9.98
C SER A 30 -6.14 6.25 11.34
N TRP A 31 -7.07 5.29 11.44
CA TRP A 31 -7.44 4.64 12.70
C TRP A 31 -7.08 3.15 12.67
N GLY A 32 -6.42 2.66 13.72
CA GLY A 32 -5.99 1.27 13.80
C GLY A 32 -5.10 0.90 12.61
N ALA A 33 -5.50 -0.15 11.88
CA ALA A 33 -4.80 -0.65 10.69
C ALA A 33 -5.33 -0.05 9.36
N VAL A 34 -6.04 1.08 9.41
CA VAL A 34 -6.55 1.78 8.23
C VAL A 34 -5.53 2.80 7.74
N TRP A 35 -5.22 2.77 6.46
CA TRP A 35 -4.29 3.67 5.77
C TRP A 35 -5.00 4.38 4.63
N LYS A 36 -4.68 5.65 4.40
CA LYS A 36 -5.34 6.52 3.41
C LYS A 36 -4.30 7.22 2.54
N LEU A 37 -4.63 7.44 1.27
CA LEU A 37 -3.83 8.24 0.36
C LEU A 37 -4.71 9.33 -0.23
N GLU A 38 -4.32 10.58 -0.01
CA GLU A 38 -4.93 11.75 -0.64
C GLU A 38 -4.06 12.14 -1.83
N SER A 39 -4.42 11.69 -3.04
CA SER A 39 -3.58 11.87 -4.24
C SER A 39 -3.77 13.20 -4.96
N GLY A 40 -4.87 13.92 -4.71
CA GLY A 40 -5.24 15.15 -5.42
C GLY A 40 -5.67 14.95 -6.88
N SER A 41 -5.49 13.75 -7.44
CA SER A 41 -5.88 13.33 -8.79
C SER A 41 -6.35 11.87 -8.81
N ALA A 42 -7.06 11.46 -9.87
CA ALA A 42 -7.51 10.09 -10.01
C ALA A 42 -6.32 9.13 -10.16
N LEU A 43 -6.26 8.10 -9.30
CA LEU A 43 -5.23 7.06 -9.34
C LEU A 43 -5.53 6.02 -10.42
N GLN A 44 -4.47 5.49 -11.04
CA GLN A 44 -4.50 4.50 -12.11
C GLN A 44 -4.18 3.10 -11.57
N ALA A 45 -5.21 2.28 -11.48
CA ALA A 45 -5.10 0.87 -11.12
C ALA A 45 -4.53 0.03 -12.30
N PRO A 46 -3.97 -1.18 -12.06
CA PRO A 46 -3.85 -1.86 -10.76
C PRO A 46 -2.91 -1.17 -9.77
N PHE A 47 -3.13 -1.42 -8.48
CA PHE A 47 -2.29 -0.90 -7.41
C PHE A 47 -1.46 -1.99 -6.75
N SER A 48 -0.20 -1.67 -6.53
CA SER A 48 0.74 -2.42 -5.70
C SER A 48 0.80 -1.80 -4.30
N ILE A 49 0.96 -2.64 -3.27
CA ILE A 49 1.07 -2.21 -1.87
C ILE A 49 2.41 -2.65 -1.29
N ARG A 50 3.11 -1.74 -0.62
CA ARG A 50 4.33 -2.01 0.15
C ARG A 50 4.06 -1.79 1.63
N LEU A 51 4.31 -2.82 2.43
CA LEU A 51 4.14 -2.80 3.88
C LEU A 51 5.50 -2.87 4.57
N THR A 52 5.79 -1.91 5.45
CA THR A 52 6.99 -1.95 6.30
C THR A 52 6.61 -2.31 7.72
N SER A 53 7.19 -3.36 8.27
CA SER A 53 7.00 -3.75 9.67
C SER A 53 7.54 -2.68 10.62
N GLY A 54 6.71 -2.23 11.56
CA GLY A 54 7.09 -1.17 12.51
C GLY A 54 8.13 -1.61 13.54
N ASN A 55 8.23 -2.92 13.79
CA ASN A 55 9.13 -3.48 14.79
C ASN A 55 10.45 -3.99 14.19
N THR A 56 10.41 -4.53 12.97
CA THR A 56 11.57 -5.19 12.36
C THR A 56 12.13 -4.44 11.15
N GLY A 57 11.40 -3.47 10.60
CA GLY A 57 11.74 -2.82 9.34
C GLY A 57 11.61 -3.72 8.12
N ARG A 58 11.15 -4.98 8.27
CA ARG A 58 10.94 -5.89 7.14
C ARG A 58 9.92 -5.32 6.16
N ILE A 59 10.23 -5.41 4.88
CA ILE A 59 9.39 -4.93 3.78
C ILE A 59 8.70 -6.13 3.12
N LEU A 60 7.40 -6.01 2.91
CA LEU A 60 6.58 -6.93 2.10
C LEU A 60 5.96 -6.15 0.95
N VAL A 61 6.10 -6.65 -0.28
CA VAL A 61 5.52 -6.04 -1.48
C VAL A 61 4.50 -6.99 -2.09
N ALA A 62 3.26 -6.52 -2.23
CA ALA A 62 2.20 -7.18 -2.97
C ALA A 62 1.97 -6.41 -4.27
N ASN A 63 2.45 -6.95 -5.39
CA ASN A 63 2.33 -6.32 -6.70
C ASN A 63 0.92 -6.52 -7.27
N ASP A 64 0.36 -5.45 -7.84
CA ASP A 64 -0.91 -5.42 -8.58
C ASP A 64 -2.08 -6.10 -7.85
N VAL A 65 -2.09 -6.03 -6.52
CA VAL A 65 -3.04 -6.74 -5.66
C VAL A 65 -4.44 -6.14 -5.72
N ILE A 66 -4.57 -4.84 -5.97
CA ILE A 66 -5.87 -4.19 -6.20
C ILE A 66 -6.06 -3.99 -7.70
N PRO A 67 -7.02 -4.66 -8.35
CA PRO A 67 -7.16 -4.65 -9.80
C PRO A 67 -7.80 -3.36 -10.34
N ALA A 68 -7.72 -3.16 -11.66
CA ALA A 68 -8.57 -2.19 -12.33
C ALA A 68 -10.06 -2.53 -12.13
N GLY A 69 -10.91 -1.50 -11.96
CA GLY A 69 -12.33 -1.69 -11.67
C GLY A 69 -12.64 -2.14 -10.24
N TRP A 70 -11.68 -2.01 -9.31
CA TRP A 70 -11.90 -2.28 -7.89
C TRP A 70 -13.13 -1.54 -7.34
N GLN A 71 -13.77 -2.14 -6.33
CA GLN A 71 -15.00 -1.64 -5.75
C GLN A 71 -14.80 -1.32 -4.26
N PRO A 72 -15.41 -0.24 -3.74
CA PRO A 72 -15.41 0.03 -2.31
C PRO A 72 -15.96 -1.15 -1.51
N GLY A 73 -15.31 -1.47 -0.38
CA GLY A 73 -15.73 -2.57 0.50
C GLY A 73 -15.35 -3.98 0.04
N ALA A 74 -14.77 -4.13 -1.17
CA ALA A 74 -14.24 -5.42 -1.61
C ALA A 74 -12.91 -5.77 -0.91
N ILE A 75 -12.63 -7.07 -0.81
CA ILE A 75 -11.39 -7.61 -0.24
C ILE A 75 -10.54 -8.19 -1.37
N TYR A 76 -9.27 -7.79 -1.42
CA TYR A 76 -8.30 -8.24 -2.41
C TYR A 76 -7.14 -8.99 -1.72
N PRO A 77 -7.17 -10.34 -1.67
CA PRO A 77 -6.13 -11.11 -1.00
C PRO A 77 -4.84 -11.14 -1.83
N SER A 78 -3.70 -11.05 -1.13
CA SER A 78 -2.37 -11.28 -1.74
C SER A 78 -1.88 -12.70 -1.49
N LEU A 79 -0.95 -13.19 -2.32
CA LEU A 79 -0.28 -14.49 -2.15
C LEU A 79 1.06 -14.38 -1.40
N VAL A 80 1.35 -13.23 -0.79
CA VAL A 80 2.63 -12.95 -0.12
C VAL A 80 2.40 -12.73 1.37
N ASN A 81 3.40 -13.07 2.19
CA ASN A 81 3.35 -12.88 3.64
C ASN A 81 4.74 -12.57 4.18
N TYR A 82 4.80 -11.99 5.39
CA TYR A 82 6.04 -11.95 6.17
C TYR A 82 6.44 -13.38 6.52
N LEU A 83 7.64 -13.78 6.07
CA LEU A 83 8.33 -14.99 6.53
C LEU A 83 9.03 -14.73 7.87
#